data_AF-A0A5N3USM9-F1
#
_entry.id   AF-A0A5N3USM9-F1
#
_cell.length_a   1.000
_cell.length_b   1.000
_cell.length_c   1.000
_cell.angle_alpha   90.00
_cell.angle_beta   90.00
_cell.angle_gamma   90.00
#
_symmetry.space_group_name_H-M   'P 1'
#
loop_
_entity.id
_entity.type
_entity.pdbx_description
1 polymer ?
#
loop_
_entity_poly.entity_id
_entity_poly.type
_entity_poly.pdbx_seq_one_letter_code
_entity_poly.pdbx_strand_id
1 'polypeptide(L)'
;MSELSKPEEGFPDPGEAQCPVNVQLLGAEAGVASSTSASSLTVSSVATGEPLPQEALKEMKANLIKFLLFKYRAKELTSQVEILKKVLRDNQEHFPVIFSQASQCLELVCGVEVKEVDPREHIYIMVPNLGLTCDVMLSGGQSMPKAGLLVLILSLIMRNGDRAPEENVWGALSRLGVCVGSVHCVFGDPRTLLTHVWVQQGYLEYRQVPYSYPARYEFLWGPRAYVETSKQEVMAFLLRVKERASRAFPPLSAEAVREEDEAA
;
A
#
# COMPACT_ATOMS: atom_id res chain seq x y z
N MET A 1 -17.77 47.33 -35.70
CA MET A 1 -17.37 48.65 -35.13
C MET A 1 -17.73 48.56 -33.64
N SER A 2 -16.84 48.44 -32.66
CA SER A 2 -15.39 48.74 -32.51
C SER A 2 -14.85 47.73 -31.47
N GLU A 3 -13.70 47.05 -31.59
CA GLU A 3 -12.27 47.45 -31.70
C GLU A 3 -11.65 48.04 -30.42
N LEU A 4 -10.49 47.46 -30.04
CA LEU A 4 -9.46 47.77 -29.02
C LEU A 4 -9.75 47.40 -27.54
N SER A 5 -8.83 46.79 -26.76
CA SER A 5 -7.39 46.51 -26.94
C SER A 5 -6.83 45.64 -25.79
N LYS A 6 -5.88 44.74 -26.11
CA LYS A 6 -4.92 44.10 -25.17
C LYS A 6 -3.78 45.08 -24.77
N PRO A 7 -2.90 44.71 -23.83
CA PRO A 7 -1.59 44.21 -24.27
C PRO A 7 -1.08 42.95 -23.53
N GLU A 8 -0.07 42.34 -24.16
CA GLU A 8 0.75 41.20 -23.74
C GLU A 8 1.91 41.61 -22.80
N GLU A 9 2.63 40.55 -22.36
CA GLU A 9 4.01 40.45 -21.81
C GLU A 9 4.03 40.02 -20.33
N GLY A 10 4.76 38.99 -19.90
CA GLY A 10 5.68 38.05 -20.54
C GLY A 10 6.09 36.95 -19.54
N PHE A 11 6.50 35.79 -20.03
CA PHE A 11 7.06 34.70 -19.22
C PHE A 11 8.47 35.05 -18.73
N PRO A 12 8.86 34.53 -17.55
CA PRO A 12 9.98 33.59 -17.59
C PRO A 12 9.88 32.41 -16.58
N ASP A 13 10.35 31.25 -17.04
CA ASP A 13 10.94 30.10 -16.30
C ASP A 13 12.29 29.84 -17.03
N PRO A 14 13.36 29.17 -16.51
CA PRO A 14 13.42 28.28 -15.35
C PRO A 14 14.64 28.46 -14.42
N GLY A 15 14.63 27.83 -13.25
CA GLY A 15 15.79 27.82 -12.35
C GLY A 15 15.75 26.75 -11.27
N GLU A 16 16.64 25.76 -11.41
CA GLU A 16 16.92 24.63 -10.54
C GLU A 16 17.11 25.00 -9.05
N ALA A 17 16.58 24.18 -8.14
CA ALA A 17 17.00 24.17 -6.75
C ALA A 17 17.56 22.78 -6.39
N GLN A 18 18.88 22.66 -6.50
CA GLN A 18 19.67 21.57 -5.94
C GLN A 18 19.93 21.80 -4.44
N CYS A 19 20.05 20.70 -3.68
CA CYS A 19 20.43 20.65 -2.27
C CYS A 19 21.73 21.40 -1.95
N PRO A 20 21.85 22.06 -0.79
CA PRO A 20 23.15 22.45 -0.28
C PRO A 20 23.82 21.28 0.45
N VAL A 21 24.92 20.81 -0.13
CA VAL A 21 26.04 20.15 0.57
C VAL A 21 26.76 21.24 1.36
N ASN A 22 27.01 21.01 2.65
CA ASN A 22 27.89 21.86 3.45
C ASN A 22 29.16 21.07 3.80
N VAL A 23 30.31 21.54 3.33
CA VAL A 23 31.63 21.01 3.66
C VAL A 23 32.56 22.18 4.00
N GLN A 24 33.31 21.96 5.08
CA GLN A 24 34.56 22.61 5.52
C GLN A 24 34.45 24.02 6.10
N LEU A 25 35.14 24.27 7.22
CA LEU A 25 36.56 24.66 7.17
C LEU A 25 37.23 24.80 8.56
N LEU A 26 38.48 24.28 8.62
CA LEU A 26 39.68 24.63 9.45
C LEU A 26 39.54 24.74 10.98
N GLY A 27 40.50 24.35 11.82
CA GLY A 27 41.93 24.00 11.79
C GLY A 27 42.38 23.97 13.27
N ALA A 28 43.54 23.56 13.76
CA ALA A 28 44.83 23.13 13.25
C ALA A 28 45.60 22.47 14.43
N GLU A 29 46.53 21.56 14.11
CA GLU A 29 47.87 21.28 14.71
C GLU A 29 48.08 21.25 16.24
N ALA A 30 48.97 20.44 16.85
CA ALA A 30 49.93 19.42 16.43
C ALA A 30 50.45 18.72 17.71
N GLY A 31 51.03 17.52 17.56
CA GLY A 31 52.23 17.16 18.33
C GLY A 31 52.19 15.91 19.23
N VAL A 32 53.09 14.99 18.86
CA VAL A 32 53.99 14.16 19.70
C VAL A 32 53.74 12.64 19.72
N ALA A 33 54.84 11.94 19.45
CA ALA A 33 55.06 10.56 19.10
C ALA A 33 55.00 9.55 20.27
N SER A 34 54.73 8.26 19.97
CA SER A 34 55.71 7.14 20.08
C SER A 34 55.07 5.76 19.92
N SER A 35 55.76 4.90 19.14
CA SER A 35 55.91 3.42 19.14
C SER A 35 54.91 2.56 19.98
N THR A 36 54.44 1.37 19.57
CA THR A 36 55.20 0.12 19.29
C THR A 36 54.19 -1.04 19.04
N SER A 37 54.58 -2.01 18.21
CA SER A 37 54.14 -3.41 18.03
C SER A 37 52.96 -4.01 18.82
N ALA A 38 52.07 -4.74 18.11
CA ALA A 38 52.09 -6.21 18.03
C ALA A 38 50.79 -6.76 17.42
N SER A 39 50.94 -7.77 16.56
CA SER A 39 49.91 -8.54 15.88
C SER A 39 48.86 -9.15 16.82
N SER A 40 47.61 -9.24 16.35
CA SER A 40 46.77 -10.40 16.71
C SER A 40 45.78 -10.71 15.60
N LEU A 41 45.90 -11.93 15.09
CA LEU A 41 44.99 -12.59 14.15
C LEU A 41 43.60 -12.62 14.78
N THR A 42 42.62 -12.00 14.14
CA THR A 42 41.22 -12.20 14.49
C THR A 42 40.60 -13.17 13.51
N VAL A 43 40.26 -14.34 14.06
CA VAL A 43 39.46 -15.40 13.47
C VAL A 43 38.21 -14.81 12.83
N SER A 44 37.95 -15.24 11.58
CA SER A 44 36.74 -14.94 10.84
C SER A 44 35.53 -15.43 11.64
N SER A 45 34.83 -14.51 12.31
CA SER A 45 33.51 -14.79 12.86
C SER A 45 32.52 -14.72 11.70
N VAL A 46 31.82 -15.84 11.51
CA VAL A 46 30.62 -15.97 10.68
C VAL A 46 29.82 -14.68 10.72
N ALA A 47 29.62 -14.07 9.56
CA ALA A 47 28.71 -12.95 9.39
C ALA A 47 27.29 -13.48 9.63
N THR A 48 26.85 -13.45 10.88
CA THR A 48 25.44 -13.48 11.23
C THR A 48 24.83 -12.23 10.61
N GLY A 49 24.10 -12.41 9.51
CA GLY A 49 23.49 -11.31 8.78
C GLY A 49 22.70 -10.43 9.74
N GLU A 50 23.05 -9.14 9.80
CA GLU A 50 22.27 -8.18 10.55
C GLU A 50 20.84 -8.20 10.00
N PRO A 51 19.82 -8.30 10.88
CA PRO A 51 18.44 -8.26 10.44
C PRO A 51 18.20 -6.92 9.72
N LEU A 52 17.72 -7.01 8.47
CA LEU A 52 17.45 -5.86 7.64
C LEU A 52 16.55 -4.85 8.39
N PRO A 53 16.84 -3.54 8.36
CA PRO A 53 16.00 -2.56 9.03
C PRO A 53 14.53 -2.70 8.62
N GLN A 54 13.62 -2.66 9.59
CA GLN A 54 12.18 -2.82 9.35
C GLN A 54 11.63 -1.85 8.28
N GLU A 55 12.26 -0.67 8.14
CA GLU A 55 11.94 0.32 7.11
C GLU A 55 12.28 -0.17 5.69
N ALA A 56 13.39 -0.89 5.51
CA ALA A 56 13.75 -1.45 4.21
C ALA A 56 12.77 -2.54 3.75
N LEU A 57 12.25 -3.36 4.69
CA LEU A 57 11.18 -4.32 4.39
C LEU A 57 9.87 -3.62 3.98
N LYS A 58 9.49 -2.53 4.67
CA LYS A 58 8.31 -1.74 4.30
C LYS A 58 8.46 -1.13 2.91
N GLU A 59 9.64 -0.60 2.59
CA GLU A 59 9.93 -0.03 1.29
C GLU A 59 9.89 -1.07 0.18
N MET A 60 10.51 -2.24 0.37
CA MET A 60 10.44 -3.34 -0.58
C MET A 60 9.01 -3.80 -0.85
N LYS A 61 8.19 -3.92 0.20
CA LYS A 61 6.76 -4.21 0.04
C LYS A 61 6.05 -3.14 -0.78
N ALA A 62 6.28 -1.86 -0.48
CA ALA A 62 5.68 -0.76 -1.23
C ALA A 62 6.10 -0.76 -2.70
N ASN A 63 7.37 -1.05 -2.99
CA ASN A 63 7.90 -1.16 -4.34
C ASN A 63 7.32 -2.36 -5.09
N LEU A 64 7.13 -3.49 -4.42
CA LEU A 64 6.49 -4.66 -5.01
C LEU A 64 5.02 -4.38 -5.36
N ILE A 65 4.26 -3.73 -4.46
CA ILE A 65 2.88 -3.34 -4.72
C ILE A 65 2.81 -2.41 -5.95
N LYS A 66 3.68 -1.40 -6.03
CA LYS A 66 3.75 -0.49 -7.18
C LYS A 66 4.08 -1.24 -8.48
N PHE A 67 5.04 -2.15 -8.44
CA PHE A 67 5.44 -2.97 -9.59
C PHE A 67 4.29 -3.84 -10.11
N LEU A 68 3.58 -4.52 -9.21
CA LEU A 68 2.45 -5.38 -9.57
C LEU A 68 1.24 -4.55 -10.08
N LEU A 69 0.98 -3.37 -9.52
CA LEU A 69 -0.03 -2.45 -10.06
C LEU A 69 0.33 -1.91 -11.45
N PHE A 70 1.62 -1.66 -11.70
CA PHE A 70 2.09 -1.29 -13.03
C PHE A 70 1.81 -2.41 -14.03
N LYS A 71 2.17 -3.66 -13.68
CA LYS A 71 1.88 -4.83 -14.51
C LYS A 71 0.38 -5.06 -14.72
N TYR A 72 -0.45 -4.83 -13.69
CA TYR A 72 -1.92 -4.88 -13.79
C TYR A 72 -2.45 -3.90 -14.84
N ARG A 73 -2.00 -2.64 -14.80
CA ARG A 73 -2.38 -1.61 -15.79
C ARG A 73 -1.91 -1.94 -17.20
N ALA A 74 -0.69 -2.47 -17.32
CA ALA A 74 -0.14 -2.92 -18.59
C ALA A 74 -0.81 -4.20 -19.12
N LYS A 75 -1.61 -4.89 -18.30
CA LYS A 75 -2.17 -6.22 -18.57
C LYS A 75 -1.07 -7.24 -18.93
N GLU A 76 0.08 -7.11 -18.27
CA GLU A 76 1.25 -7.95 -18.47
C GLU A 76 1.37 -9.02 -17.39
N LEU A 77 1.91 -10.17 -17.78
CA LEU A 77 2.40 -11.18 -16.85
C LEU A 77 3.74 -10.75 -16.23
N THR A 78 4.05 -11.34 -15.08
CA THR A 78 5.36 -11.21 -14.44
C THR A 78 5.82 -12.56 -13.91
N SER A 79 7.12 -12.84 -13.93
CA SER A 79 7.69 -14.03 -13.31
C SER A 79 8.30 -13.72 -11.94
N GLN A 80 8.47 -14.74 -11.10
CA GLN A 80 9.24 -14.62 -9.86
C GLN A 80 10.65 -14.09 -10.12
N VAL A 81 11.32 -14.55 -11.19
CA VAL A 81 12.67 -14.08 -11.57
C VAL A 81 12.68 -12.58 -11.86
N GLU A 82 11.66 -12.08 -12.57
CA GLU A 82 11.52 -10.64 -12.85
C GLU A 82 11.33 -9.84 -11.55
N ILE A 83 10.47 -10.33 -10.65
CA ILE A 83 10.20 -9.68 -9.35
C ILE A 83 11.48 -9.61 -8.51
N LEU A 84 12.18 -10.74 -8.37
CA LEU A 84 13.43 -10.82 -7.61
C LEU A 84 14.46 -9.83 -8.16
N LYS A 85 14.67 -9.81 -9.48
CA LYS A 85 15.66 -8.96 -10.12
C LYS A 85 15.33 -7.47 -10.04
N LYS A 86 14.06 -7.08 -10.23
CA LYS A 86 13.68 -5.66 -10.32
C LYS A 86 13.39 -5.04 -8.95
N VAL A 87 12.84 -5.80 -8.02
CA VAL A 87 12.32 -5.28 -6.75
C VAL A 87 13.21 -5.64 -5.55
N LEU A 88 13.56 -6.92 -5.38
CA LEU A 88 14.29 -7.37 -4.17
C LEU A 88 15.81 -7.28 -4.32
N ARG A 89 16.33 -7.45 -5.55
CA ARG A 89 17.75 -7.41 -5.92
C ARG A 89 18.59 -8.37 -5.08
N ASP A 90 19.27 -7.86 -4.06
CA ASP A 90 20.17 -8.62 -3.21
C ASP A 90 19.44 -9.23 -2.00
N ASN A 91 18.20 -8.81 -1.72
CA ASN A 91 17.41 -9.22 -0.55
C ASN A 91 16.44 -10.37 -0.87
N GLN A 92 16.86 -11.33 -1.69
CA GLN A 92 15.97 -12.36 -2.25
C GLN A 92 15.41 -13.33 -1.20
N GLU A 93 16.14 -13.50 -0.09
CA GLU A 93 15.73 -14.28 1.08
C GLU A 93 14.41 -13.80 1.69
N HIS A 94 14.08 -12.52 1.53
CA HIS A 94 12.85 -11.93 2.02
C HIS A 94 11.66 -12.09 1.06
N PHE A 95 11.86 -12.72 -0.11
CA PHE A 95 10.82 -12.88 -1.13
C PHE A 95 9.52 -13.48 -0.61
N PRO A 96 9.50 -14.62 0.10
CA PRO A 96 8.25 -15.24 0.52
C PRO A 96 7.41 -14.31 1.42
N VAL A 97 8.06 -13.58 2.33
CA VAL A 97 7.41 -12.67 3.28
C VAL A 97 6.95 -11.37 2.60
N ILE A 98 7.75 -10.82 1.70
CA ILE A 98 7.41 -9.58 1.00
C ILE A 98 6.32 -9.83 -0.05
N PHE A 99 6.45 -10.90 -0.83
CA PHE A 99 5.50 -11.28 -1.87
C PHE A 99 4.12 -11.60 -1.28
N SER A 100 4.09 -12.33 -0.18
CA SER A 100 2.85 -12.63 0.54
C SER A 100 2.13 -11.39 1.04
N GLN A 101 2.83 -10.52 1.77
CA GLN A 101 2.25 -9.30 2.32
C GLN A 101 1.81 -8.33 1.21
N ALA A 102 2.57 -8.22 0.13
CA ALA A 102 2.20 -7.40 -1.02
C ALA A 102 0.95 -7.96 -1.72
N SER A 103 0.88 -9.27 -1.95
CA SER A 103 -0.27 -9.93 -2.58
C SER A 103 -1.53 -9.78 -1.73
N GLN A 104 -1.43 -9.98 -0.42
CA GLN A 104 -2.54 -9.76 0.51
C GLN A 104 -3.00 -8.29 0.51
N CYS A 105 -2.06 -7.36 0.49
CA CYS A 105 -2.37 -5.92 0.43
C CYS A 105 -3.08 -5.54 -0.88
N LEU A 106 -2.61 -6.08 -2.01
CA LEU A 106 -3.26 -5.89 -3.31
C LEU A 106 -4.68 -6.44 -3.32
N GLU A 107 -4.88 -7.65 -2.78
CA GLU A 107 -6.19 -8.27 -2.76
C GLU A 107 -7.16 -7.50 -1.87
N LEU A 108 -6.73 -7.13 -0.66
CA LEU A 108 -7.58 -6.48 0.34
C LEU A 108 -7.84 -5.00 0.02
N VAL A 109 -6.78 -4.24 -0.30
CA VAL A 109 -6.84 -2.78 -0.40
C VAL A 109 -7.10 -2.33 -1.84
N CYS A 110 -6.51 -3.01 -2.82
CA CYS A 110 -6.70 -2.65 -4.23
C CYS A 110 -7.84 -3.47 -4.87
N GLY A 111 -8.17 -4.65 -4.34
CA GLY A 111 -9.15 -5.55 -4.97
C GLY A 111 -8.55 -6.34 -6.14
N VAL A 112 -7.23 -6.51 -6.15
CA VAL A 112 -6.50 -7.22 -7.21
C VAL A 112 -5.90 -8.50 -6.64
N GLU A 113 -6.28 -9.64 -7.20
CA GLU A 113 -5.70 -10.94 -6.87
C GLU A 113 -4.48 -11.20 -7.76
N VAL A 114 -3.39 -11.64 -7.13
CA VAL A 114 -2.20 -12.16 -7.83
C VAL A 114 -2.41 -13.66 -8.00
N LYS A 115 -2.62 -14.12 -9.23
CA LYS A 115 -2.81 -15.54 -9.55
C LYS A 115 -1.58 -16.11 -10.24
N GLU A 116 -1.14 -17.27 -9.77
CA GLU A 116 -0.13 -18.06 -10.47
C GLU A 116 -0.80 -18.81 -11.63
N VAL A 117 -0.28 -18.62 -12.84
CA VAL A 117 -0.78 -19.26 -14.07
C VAL A 117 0.14 -20.37 -14.55
N ASP A 118 1.42 -20.32 -14.18
CA ASP A 118 2.38 -21.39 -14.44
C ASP A 118 3.23 -21.64 -13.19
N PRO A 119 2.98 -22.75 -12.46
CA PRO A 119 3.76 -23.12 -11.28
C PRO A 119 5.18 -23.58 -11.57
N ARG A 120 5.52 -23.94 -12.83
CA ARG A 120 6.88 -24.40 -13.18
C ARG A 120 7.83 -23.23 -13.31
N GLU A 121 7.35 -22.18 -13.96
CA GLU A 121 8.10 -20.96 -14.25
C GLU A 121 7.79 -19.82 -13.25
N HIS A 122 6.91 -20.09 -12.28
CA HIS A 122 6.39 -19.13 -11.31
C HIS A 122 5.93 -17.83 -11.97
N ILE A 123 4.98 -17.97 -12.92
CA ILE A 123 4.41 -16.85 -13.68
C ILE A 123 3.08 -16.43 -13.05
N TYR A 124 2.92 -15.12 -12.87
CA TYR A 124 1.78 -14.51 -12.21
C TYR A 124 1.03 -13.54 -13.14
N ILE A 125 -0.29 -13.46 -12.94
CA ILE A 125 -1.20 -12.49 -13.53
C ILE A 125 -1.94 -11.73 -12.41
N MET A 126 -2.23 -10.46 -12.64
CA MET A 126 -3.04 -9.64 -11.74
C MET A 126 -4.47 -9.57 -12.28
N VAL A 127 -5.44 -10.04 -11.51
CA VAL A 127 -6.86 -10.07 -11.90
C VAL A 127 -7.72 -9.26 -10.94
N PRO A 128 -8.72 -8.52 -11.43
CA PRO A 128 -9.72 -7.90 -10.55
C PRO A 128 -10.47 -8.99 -9.77
N ASN A 129 -10.55 -8.86 -8.45
CA ASN A 129 -11.15 -9.86 -7.57
C ASN A 129 -12.60 -9.52 -7.16
N LEU A 130 -13.10 -8.34 -7.56
CA LEU A 130 -14.32 -7.80 -6.96
C LEU A 130 -15.54 -7.67 -7.87
N GLY A 131 -15.43 -7.89 -9.19
CA GLY A 131 -16.59 -7.80 -10.11
C GLY A 131 -17.34 -6.45 -10.12
N LEU A 132 -16.91 -5.48 -9.30
CA LEU A 132 -17.50 -4.15 -9.19
C LEU A 132 -17.15 -3.33 -10.42
N THR A 133 -18.12 -2.55 -10.91
CA THR A 133 -17.91 -1.67 -12.07
C THR A 133 -17.10 -0.42 -11.73
N CYS A 134 -16.79 -0.21 -10.44
CA CYS A 134 -16.04 0.94 -9.92
C CYS A 134 -14.69 1.16 -10.65
N ASP A 135 -14.04 0.08 -11.11
CA ASP A 135 -12.76 0.18 -11.83
C ASP A 135 -12.92 0.55 -13.31
N VAL A 136 -14.11 0.32 -13.90
CA VAL A 136 -14.38 0.48 -15.34
C VAL A 136 -14.78 1.92 -15.70
N MET A 137 -15.46 2.64 -14.81
CA MET A 137 -16.05 3.94 -15.14
C MET A 137 -15.10 5.15 -15.06
N LEU A 138 -13.89 4.99 -14.53
CA LEU A 138 -13.07 6.15 -14.11
C LEU A 138 -12.09 6.71 -15.13
N SER A 139 -11.79 6.04 -16.25
CA SER A 139 -10.97 6.59 -17.35
C SER A 139 -10.67 5.47 -18.35
N GLY A 140 -10.56 5.77 -19.64
CA GLY A 140 -10.29 4.84 -20.74
C GLY A 140 -9.11 3.88 -20.50
N GLY A 141 -9.36 2.79 -19.76
CA GLY A 141 -8.43 1.68 -19.52
C GLY A 141 -7.29 1.92 -18.52
N GLN A 142 -7.21 3.08 -17.85
CA GLN A 142 -6.05 3.48 -17.01
C GLN A 142 -6.37 3.77 -15.53
N SER A 143 -7.60 3.59 -15.07
CA SER A 143 -7.97 3.78 -13.67
C SER A 143 -7.25 2.80 -12.75
N MET A 144 -6.71 3.30 -11.64
CA MET A 144 -6.17 2.45 -10.57
C MET A 144 -7.32 1.63 -9.96
N PRO A 145 -7.10 0.35 -9.58
CA PRO A 145 -8.14 -0.46 -8.95
C PRO A 145 -8.48 0.14 -7.58
N LYS A 146 -9.73 0.59 -7.44
CA LYS A 146 -10.28 1.25 -6.26
C LYS A 146 -11.37 0.41 -5.59
N ALA A 147 -11.81 -0.66 -6.26
CA ALA A 147 -12.83 -1.57 -5.78
C ALA A 147 -12.51 -2.14 -4.38
N GLY A 148 -11.27 -2.53 -4.11
CA GLY A 148 -10.87 -3.06 -2.79
C GLY A 148 -11.13 -2.07 -1.66
N LEU A 149 -10.62 -0.86 -1.82
CA LEU A 149 -10.78 0.22 -0.85
C LEU A 149 -12.25 0.56 -0.64
N LEU A 150 -13.04 0.58 -1.71
CA LEU A 150 -14.49 0.80 -1.61
C LEU A 150 -15.15 -0.28 -0.76
N VAL A 151 -14.89 -1.57 -1.03
CA VAL A 151 -15.44 -2.68 -0.24
C VAL A 151 -15.01 -2.62 1.22
N LEU A 152 -13.77 -2.22 1.50
CA LEU A 152 -13.29 -2.00 2.86
C LEU A 152 -14.09 -0.90 3.57
N ILE A 153 -14.31 0.24 2.93
CA ILE A 153 -15.11 1.33 3.50
C ILE A 153 -16.57 0.91 3.72
N LEU A 154 -17.18 0.28 2.71
CA LEU A 154 -18.54 -0.25 2.82
C LEU A 154 -18.66 -1.25 3.98
N SER A 155 -17.65 -2.10 4.17
CA SER A 155 -17.62 -3.05 5.29
C SER A 155 -17.48 -2.38 6.66
N LEU A 156 -16.73 -1.28 6.73
CA LEU A 156 -16.55 -0.51 7.96
C LEU A 156 -17.86 0.19 8.35
N ILE A 157 -18.56 0.78 7.37
CA ILE A 157 -19.88 1.38 7.57
C ILE A 157 -20.88 0.35 8.09
N MET A 158 -20.92 -0.83 7.44
CA MET A 158 -21.79 -1.92 7.86
C MET A 158 -21.49 -2.37 9.30
N ARG A 159 -20.20 -2.51 9.67
CA ARG A 159 -19.81 -2.90 11.03
C ARG A 159 -20.21 -1.87 12.09
N ASN A 160 -20.35 -0.61 11.70
CA ASN A 160 -20.76 0.49 12.57
C ASN A 160 -22.29 0.68 12.63
N GLY A 161 -23.09 -0.28 12.15
CA GLY A 161 -24.56 -0.17 12.17
C GLY A 161 -25.10 0.70 11.04
N ASP A 162 -24.49 0.58 9.84
CA ASP A 162 -24.84 1.29 8.60
C ASP A 162 -24.58 2.80 8.59
N ARG A 163 -23.94 3.32 9.65
CA ARG A 163 -23.49 4.70 9.76
C ARG A 163 -22.13 4.71 10.44
N ALA A 164 -21.09 5.14 9.72
CA ALA A 164 -19.77 5.28 10.32
C ALA A 164 -19.43 6.75 10.55
N PRO A 165 -19.11 7.16 11.81
CA PRO A 165 -18.49 8.45 12.06
C PRO A 165 -17.23 8.61 11.22
N GLU A 166 -16.99 9.82 10.71
CA GLU A 166 -15.84 10.08 9.83
C GLU A 166 -14.51 9.73 10.52
N GLU A 167 -14.40 9.95 11.82
CA GLU A 167 -13.19 9.70 12.61
C GLU A 167 -12.82 8.21 12.61
N ASN A 168 -13.84 7.34 12.62
CA ASN A 168 -13.63 5.90 12.57
C ASN A 168 -13.14 5.46 11.18
N VAL A 169 -13.69 6.07 10.12
CA VAL A 169 -13.27 5.83 8.74
C VAL A 169 -11.83 6.29 8.53
N TRP A 170 -11.51 7.52 8.90
CA TRP A 170 -10.15 8.06 8.77
C TRP A 170 -9.15 7.32 9.64
N GLY A 171 -9.50 6.95 10.87
CA GLY A 171 -8.64 6.15 11.74
C GLY A 171 -8.34 4.75 11.18
N ALA A 172 -9.30 4.12 10.51
CA ALA A 172 -9.08 2.84 9.84
C ALA A 172 -8.20 2.99 8.60
N LEU A 173 -8.42 4.03 7.78
CA LEU A 173 -7.62 4.32 6.60
C LEU A 173 -6.16 4.63 6.96
N SER A 174 -5.91 5.40 8.02
CA SER A 174 -4.57 5.68 8.51
C SER A 174 -3.80 4.41 8.90
N ARG A 175 -4.48 3.42 9.53
CA ARG A 175 -3.86 2.12 9.82
C ARG A 175 -3.52 1.31 8.57
N LEU A 176 -4.21 1.57 7.46
CA LEU A 176 -3.93 0.98 6.15
C LEU A 176 -2.90 1.79 5.34
N GLY A 177 -2.34 2.86 5.91
CA GLY A 177 -1.38 3.74 5.23
C GLY A 177 -2.02 4.77 4.29
N VAL A 178 -3.35 4.92 4.33
CA VAL A 178 -4.11 5.90 3.54
C VAL A 178 -4.48 7.08 4.46
N CYS A 179 -3.61 8.09 4.52
CA CYS A 179 -3.77 9.22 5.43
C CYS A 179 -4.40 10.45 4.76
N VAL A 180 -5.31 11.12 5.46
CA VAL A 180 -5.88 12.41 5.02
C VAL A 180 -4.77 13.47 4.95
N GLY A 181 -4.75 14.25 3.87
CA GLY A 181 -3.73 15.30 3.66
C GLY A 181 -2.44 14.81 3.02
N SER A 182 -2.32 13.52 2.71
CA SER A 182 -1.24 12.95 1.91
C SER A 182 -1.78 12.36 0.61
N VAL A 183 -1.16 12.67 -0.52
CA VAL A 183 -1.53 12.11 -1.81
C VAL A 183 -1.02 10.67 -1.88
N HIS A 184 -1.93 9.70 -1.83
CA HIS A 184 -1.57 8.29 -1.92
C HIS A 184 -1.26 7.93 -3.37
N CYS A 185 -0.13 7.26 -3.62
CA CYS A 185 0.32 6.91 -4.99
C CYS A 185 -0.68 6.08 -5.80
N VAL A 186 -1.58 5.36 -5.12
CA VAL A 186 -2.64 4.53 -5.74
C VAL A 186 -3.99 5.26 -5.77
N PHE A 187 -4.32 6.02 -4.73
CA PHE A 187 -5.70 6.49 -4.50
C PHE A 187 -5.88 8.00 -4.68
N GLY A 188 -4.79 8.75 -4.84
CA GLY A 188 -4.81 10.21 -4.85
C GLY A 188 -5.07 10.77 -3.45
N ASP A 189 -5.75 11.92 -3.38
CA ASP A 189 -6.23 12.46 -2.12
C ASP A 189 -7.42 11.64 -1.60
N PRO A 190 -7.28 10.93 -0.46
CA PRO A 190 -8.35 10.09 0.07
C PRO A 190 -9.57 10.90 0.51
N ARG A 191 -9.40 12.17 0.91
CA ARG A 191 -10.54 13.01 1.29
C ARG A 191 -11.44 13.28 0.10
N THR A 192 -10.89 13.82 -0.98
CA THR A 192 -11.61 14.06 -2.24
C THR A 192 -12.21 12.77 -2.81
N LEU A 193 -11.48 11.65 -2.72
CA LEU A 193 -11.99 10.37 -3.20
C LEU A 193 -13.28 9.95 -2.49
N LEU A 194 -13.28 9.98 -1.15
CA LEU A 194 -14.42 9.51 -0.35
C LEU A 194 -15.58 10.50 -0.33
N THR A 195 -15.32 11.80 -0.14
CA THR A 195 -16.38 12.79 0.10
C THR A 195 -16.92 13.44 -1.17
N HIS A 196 -16.17 13.38 -2.28
CA HIS A 196 -16.60 13.94 -3.57
C HIS A 196 -16.81 12.83 -4.60
N VAL A 197 -15.77 12.09 -4.97
CA VAL A 197 -15.84 11.16 -6.12
C VAL A 197 -16.84 10.03 -5.86
N TRP A 198 -16.74 9.34 -4.73
CA TRP A 198 -17.65 8.23 -4.41
C TRP A 198 -19.04 8.67 -3.99
N VAL A 199 -19.19 9.91 -3.51
CA VAL A 199 -20.51 10.51 -3.28
C VAL A 199 -21.20 10.84 -4.60
N GLN A 200 -20.48 11.47 -5.54
CA GLN A 200 -21.00 11.76 -6.88
C GLN A 200 -21.32 10.50 -7.67
N GLN A 201 -20.54 9.43 -7.49
CA GLN A 201 -20.84 8.12 -8.09
C GLN A 201 -21.98 7.38 -7.40
N GLY A 202 -22.47 7.85 -6.24
CA GLY A 202 -23.56 7.23 -5.50
C GLY A 202 -23.17 5.96 -4.74
N TYR A 203 -21.88 5.68 -4.58
CA TYR A 203 -21.40 4.57 -3.75
C TYR A 203 -21.47 4.90 -2.26
N LEU A 204 -21.22 6.16 -1.89
CA LEU A 204 -21.28 6.64 -0.51
C LEU A 204 -22.23 7.81 -0.39
N GLU A 205 -22.78 7.99 0.81
CA GLU A 205 -23.36 9.25 1.25
C GLU A 205 -22.47 9.82 2.35
N TYR A 206 -22.19 11.12 2.28
CA TYR A 206 -21.46 11.85 3.32
C TYR A 206 -22.33 13.01 3.80
N ARG A 207 -22.69 13.00 5.08
CA ARG A 207 -23.61 14.00 5.64
C ARG A 207 -23.24 14.41 7.05
N GLN A 208 -23.67 15.60 7.43
CA GLN A 208 -23.55 16.07 8.80
C GLN A 208 -24.55 15.34 9.70
N VAL A 209 -24.12 14.96 10.89
CA VAL A 209 -24.97 14.37 11.93
C VAL A 209 -25.95 15.45 12.42
N PRO A 210 -27.27 15.21 12.37
CA PRO A 210 -28.25 16.17 12.85
C PRO A 210 -27.98 16.58 14.30
N TYR A 211 -28.06 17.87 14.59
CA TYR A 211 -27.93 18.44 15.94
C TYR A 211 -26.57 18.17 16.63
N SER A 212 -25.51 17.83 15.88
CA SER A 212 -24.16 17.68 16.45
C SER A 212 -23.52 19.05 16.72
N TYR A 213 -23.04 19.28 17.95
CA TYR A 213 -22.17 20.39 18.28
C TYR A 213 -20.93 19.90 19.06
N PRO A 214 -19.70 20.08 18.54
CA PRO A 214 -19.35 20.65 17.22
C PRO A 214 -19.89 19.80 16.05
N ALA A 215 -19.87 20.34 14.84
CA ALA A 215 -20.32 19.63 13.64
C ALA A 215 -19.55 18.30 13.46
N ARG A 216 -20.28 17.19 13.35
CA ARG A 216 -19.74 15.86 13.08
C ARG A 216 -20.31 15.33 11.78
N TYR A 217 -19.56 14.49 11.09
CA TYR A 217 -19.98 13.90 9.83
C TYR A 217 -19.95 12.37 9.90
N GLU A 218 -20.82 11.76 9.11
CA GLU A 218 -20.92 10.31 9.00
C GLU A 218 -21.00 9.87 7.53
N PHE A 219 -20.50 8.65 7.28
CA PHE A 219 -20.59 7.96 6.02
C PHE A 219 -21.68 6.88 6.07
N LEU A 220 -22.42 6.77 4.97
CA LEU A 220 -23.41 5.71 4.72
C LEU A 220 -23.16 5.09 3.35
N TRP A 221 -23.75 3.92 3.12
CA TRP A 221 -23.85 3.35 1.77
C TRP A 221 -24.77 4.21 0.92
N GLY A 222 -24.32 4.56 -0.28
CA GLY A 222 -25.16 5.23 -1.27
C GLY A 222 -26.02 4.25 -2.08
N PRO A 223 -26.98 4.77 -2.86
CA PRO A 223 -27.93 3.95 -3.61
C PRO A 223 -27.25 3.00 -4.60
N ARG A 224 -26.15 3.42 -5.23
CA ARG A 224 -25.41 2.58 -6.19
C ARG A 224 -24.71 1.41 -5.51
N ALA A 225 -24.21 1.60 -4.28
CA ALA A 225 -23.61 0.50 -3.53
C ALA A 225 -24.61 -0.65 -3.31
N TYR A 226 -25.87 -0.33 -2.98
CA TYR A 226 -26.93 -1.34 -2.83
C TYR A 226 -27.35 -2.03 -4.15
N VAL A 227 -27.12 -1.38 -5.29
CA VAL A 227 -27.41 -1.96 -6.62
C VAL A 227 -26.29 -2.89 -7.07
N GLU A 228 -25.03 -2.50 -6.85
CA GLU A 228 -23.87 -3.26 -7.33
C GLU A 228 -23.37 -4.32 -6.35
N THR A 229 -23.72 -4.21 -5.08
CA THR A 229 -23.30 -5.18 -4.05
C THR A 229 -24.32 -5.25 -2.92
N SER A 230 -24.24 -6.34 -2.17
CA SER A 230 -24.97 -6.55 -0.92
C SER A 230 -24.01 -6.63 0.27
N LYS A 231 -24.55 -6.43 1.48
CA LYS A 231 -23.81 -6.66 2.74
C LYS A 231 -23.25 -8.08 2.83
N GLN A 232 -24.00 -9.05 2.31
CA GLN A 232 -23.58 -10.46 2.27
C GLN A 232 -22.37 -10.66 1.35
N GLU A 233 -22.36 -10.05 0.17
CA GLU A 233 -21.21 -10.14 -0.75
C GLU A 233 -19.97 -9.44 -0.20
N VAL A 234 -20.13 -8.27 0.44
CA VAL A 234 -19.04 -7.59 1.14
C VAL A 234 -18.47 -8.48 2.25
N MET A 235 -19.33 -9.13 3.04
CA MET A 235 -18.87 -10.04 4.09
C MET A 235 -18.20 -11.30 3.52
N ALA A 236 -18.78 -11.89 2.48
CA ALA A 236 -18.21 -13.06 1.81
C ALA A 236 -16.83 -12.75 1.23
N PHE A 237 -16.64 -11.57 0.65
CA PHE A 237 -15.33 -11.12 0.19
C PHE A 237 -14.32 -11.05 1.34
N LEU A 238 -14.64 -10.39 2.46
CA LEU A 238 -13.74 -10.30 3.61
C LEU A 238 -13.37 -11.67 4.18
N LEU A 239 -14.34 -12.59 4.24
CA LEU A 239 -14.10 -13.96 4.71
C LEU A 239 -13.19 -14.72 3.75
N ARG A 240 -13.39 -14.62 2.44
CA ARG A 240 -12.52 -15.24 1.43
C ARG A 240 -11.08 -14.74 1.52
N VAL A 241 -10.88 -13.43 1.64
CA VAL A 241 -9.54 -12.84 1.78
C VAL A 241 -8.88 -13.30 3.08
N LYS A 242 -9.65 -13.36 4.19
CA LYS A 242 -9.14 -13.87 5.47
C LYS A 242 -8.77 -15.35 5.39
N GLU A 243 -9.62 -16.18 4.79
CA GLU A 243 -9.37 -17.61 4.62
C GLU A 243 -8.15 -17.86 3.74
N ARG A 244 -8.02 -17.16 2.61
CA ARG A 244 -6.83 -17.24 1.75
C ARG A 244 -5.57 -16.83 2.49
N ALA A 245 -5.62 -15.75 3.26
CA ALA A 245 -4.49 -15.34 4.10
C ALA A 245 -4.12 -16.43 5.11
N SER A 246 -5.10 -17.08 5.75
CA SER A 246 -4.86 -18.19 6.67
C SER A 246 -4.34 -19.47 6.01
N ARG A 247 -4.72 -19.75 4.75
CA ARG A 247 -4.22 -20.92 4.00
C ARG A 247 -2.83 -20.70 3.43
N ALA A 248 -2.59 -19.51 2.87
CA ALA A 248 -1.28 -19.14 2.34
C ALA A 248 -0.25 -18.99 3.47
N PHE A 249 -0.71 -18.61 4.67
CA PHE A 249 0.11 -18.45 5.87
C PHE A 249 -0.62 -19.08 7.05
N PRO A 250 -0.48 -20.41 7.24
CA PRO A 250 -0.89 -21.02 8.48
C PRO A 250 -0.25 -20.23 9.63
N PRO A 251 -0.98 -19.90 10.71
CA PRO A 251 -0.31 -19.45 11.91
C PRO A 251 0.76 -20.49 12.23
N LEU A 252 1.97 -20.07 12.58
CA LEU A 252 2.99 -20.93 13.19
C LEU A 252 2.37 -21.47 14.48
N SER A 253 1.60 -22.55 14.38
CA SER A 253 1.00 -23.21 15.51
C SER A 253 2.11 -23.97 16.18
N ALA A 254 2.59 -23.47 17.32
CA ALA A 254 3.17 -24.21 18.45
C ALA A 254 3.60 -25.67 18.18
N GLU A 255 4.51 -25.88 17.23
CA GLU A 255 5.20 -27.16 17.00
C GLU A 255 6.36 -27.31 18.00
N ALA A 256 6.06 -27.06 19.28
CA ALA A 256 6.98 -27.18 20.41
C ALA A 256 6.35 -27.87 21.62
N VAL A 257 5.22 -28.57 21.47
CA VAL A 257 4.66 -29.40 22.55
C VAL A 257 4.12 -30.70 21.98
N ARG A 258 5.00 -31.55 21.44
CA ARG A 258 4.81 -33.01 21.35
C ARG A 258 6.18 -33.69 21.27
N GLU A 259 6.90 -33.73 22.39
CA GLU A 259 7.89 -34.78 22.71
C GLU A 259 8.33 -34.63 24.18
N GLU A 260 7.39 -34.74 25.12
CA GLU A 260 7.71 -35.07 26.52
C GLU A 260 6.46 -35.69 27.16
N ASP A 261 6.09 -36.89 26.71
CA ASP A 261 5.14 -37.76 27.40
C ASP A 261 5.42 -39.24 27.03
N GLU A 262 6.70 -39.60 26.96
CA GLU A 262 7.14 -41.01 26.94
C GLU A 262 8.42 -41.17 27.78
N ALA A 263 8.38 -40.70 29.02
CA ALA A 263 9.33 -41.06 30.07
C ALA A 263 8.69 -40.84 31.46
N ALA A 264 7.71 -41.67 31.81
CA ALA A 264 7.28 -41.90 33.19
C ALA A 264 6.82 -43.36 33.35
#